data_AF-A0A3F3MSF1-F1
#
_entry.id   AF-A0A3F3MSF1-F1
#
_cell.length_a   1.000
_cell.length_b   1.000
_cell.length_c   1.000
_cell.angle_alpha   90.00
_cell.angle_beta   90.00
_cell.angle_gamma   90.00
#
_symmetry.space_group_name_H-M   'P 1'
#
loop_
_entity.id
_entity.type
_entity.pdbx_description
1 polymer ?
#
loop_
_entity_poly.entity_id
_entity_poly.type
_entity_poly.pdbx_seq_one_letter_code
_entity_poly.pdbx_strand_id
1 'polypeptide(L)'
;MDKCREEFEKQKYWIGLFRDAVDFDEELGRYVLNGQRKLYAFHLDSFNEKWAIWQEAWQHQQAKVEELQRRNQILNDNIKEQGQKLVYQNEVIETQAEKLLGLRDEKAELQKMVDAALKETQFALQYVEDDMRGNHEFLKMAMIRTFKALEQALKGEG
;
A
#
# COMPACT_ATOMS: atom_id res chain seq x y z
N MET A 1 -10.13 -8.52 -37.45
CA MET A 1 -11.25 -9.45 -37.14
C MET A 1 -10.81 -10.92 -37.22
N ASP A 2 -9.53 -11.21 -37.45
CA ASP A 2 -9.09 -12.56 -37.82
C ASP A 2 -9.14 -13.59 -36.69
N LYS A 3 -8.86 -13.21 -35.44
CA LYS A 3 -8.78 -14.20 -34.34
C LYS A 3 -10.08 -14.97 -34.08
N CYS A 4 -11.24 -14.32 -34.17
CA CYS A 4 -12.53 -15.00 -33.99
C CYS A 4 -12.74 -16.07 -35.07
N ARG A 5 -12.40 -15.71 -36.32
CA ARG A 5 -12.49 -16.59 -37.49
C ARG A 5 -11.46 -17.71 -37.43
N GLU A 6 -10.21 -17.39 -37.16
CA GLU A 6 -9.12 -18.37 -36.96
C GLU A 6 -9.47 -19.41 -35.88
N GLU A 7 -10.05 -18.99 -34.76
CA GLU A 7 -10.45 -19.91 -33.69
C GLU A 7 -11.68 -20.75 -34.06
N PHE A 8 -12.60 -20.20 -34.85
CA PHE A 8 -13.74 -20.95 -35.39
C PHE A 8 -13.30 -22.01 -36.41
N GLU A 9 -12.40 -21.67 -37.32
CA GLU A 9 -11.88 -22.56 -38.36
C GLU A 9 -11.04 -23.72 -37.78
N LYS A 10 -10.56 -23.60 -36.54
CA LYS A 10 -9.92 -24.69 -35.78
C LYS A 10 -10.92 -25.66 -35.16
N GLN A 11 -12.21 -25.30 -35.04
CA GLN A 11 -13.22 -26.14 -34.40
C GLN A 11 -13.63 -27.32 -35.27
N LYS A 12 -14.09 -28.41 -34.65
CA LYS A 12 -14.59 -29.61 -35.35
C LYS A 12 -15.74 -29.34 -36.31
N TYR A 13 -16.47 -28.24 -36.15
CA TYR A 13 -17.54 -27.81 -37.06
C TYR A 13 -17.04 -27.48 -38.47
N TRP A 14 -15.77 -27.08 -38.59
CA TRP A 14 -15.08 -26.83 -39.86
C TRP A 14 -14.77 -28.11 -40.64
N ILE A 15 -14.70 -29.27 -39.96
CA ILE A 15 -14.29 -30.57 -40.55
C ILE A 15 -15.40 -31.17 -41.44
N GLY A 16 -16.65 -30.71 -41.31
CA GLY A 16 -17.80 -31.22 -42.07
C GLY A 16 -18.09 -30.53 -43.41
N LEU A 17 -17.41 -29.41 -43.69
CA LEU A 17 -17.49 -28.68 -44.95
C LEU A 17 -16.19 -28.85 -45.73
N PHE A 18 -16.29 -28.98 -47.04
CA PHE A 18 -15.12 -28.97 -47.90
C PHE A 18 -14.50 -27.57 -47.80
N ARG A 19 -13.43 -27.44 -47.01
CA ARG A 19 -12.62 -26.22 -46.88
C ARG A 19 -12.28 -25.62 -48.25
N ASP A 20 -12.11 -26.47 -49.25
CA ASP A 20 -11.77 -26.10 -50.62
C ASP A 20 -12.99 -25.65 -51.46
N ALA A 21 -14.19 -25.59 -50.88
CA ALA A 21 -15.44 -25.26 -51.58
C ALA A 21 -16.13 -23.98 -51.07
N VAL A 22 -15.62 -23.37 -50.01
CA VAL A 22 -16.15 -22.14 -49.42
C VAL A 22 -15.05 -21.12 -49.17
N ASP A 23 -15.33 -19.86 -49.48
CA ASP A 23 -14.49 -18.72 -49.13
C ASP A 23 -15.25 -17.82 -48.15
N PHE A 24 -14.53 -17.14 -47.26
CA PHE A 24 -15.15 -16.13 -46.40
C PHE A 24 -15.27 -14.81 -47.16
N ASP A 25 -16.51 -14.35 -47.33
CA ASP A 25 -16.80 -13.05 -47.92
C ASP A 25 -16.76 -12.00 -46.82
N GLU A 26 -15.74 -11.13 -46.85
CA GLU A 26 -15.55 -10.09 -45.83
C GLU A 26 -16.60 -8.97 -45.91
N GLU A 27 -17.18 -8.72 -47.09
CA GLU A 27 -18.23 -7.72 -47.26
C GLU A 27 -19.56 -8.23 -46.69
N LEU A 28 -19.87 -9.51 -46.89
CA LEU A 28 -21.08 -10.14 -46.37
C LEU A 28 -20.92 -10.68 -44.94
N GLY A 29 -19.69 -10.80 -44.44
CA GLY A 29 -19.38 -11.33 -43.11
C GLY A 29 -19.73 -12.81 -42.92
N ARG A 30 -19.77 -13.59 -44.00
CA ARG A 30 -20.22 -14.99 -44.01
C ARG A 30 -19.50 -15.82 -45.06
N TYR A 31 -19.64 -17.14 -45.00
CA TYR A 31 -19.05 -18.04 -45.99
C TYR A 31 -19.94 -18.17 -47.24
N VAL A 32 -19.30 -18.17 -48.41
CA VAL A 32 -19.91 -18.29 -49.74
C VAL A 32 -19.23 -19.39 -50.55
N LEU A 33 -19.92 -19.94 -51.57
CA LEU A 33 -19.33 -20.97 -52.43
C LEU A 33 -18.29 -20.38 -53.37
N ASN A 34 -17.15 -21.05 -53.52
CA ASN A 34 -16.03 -20.61 -54.35
C ASN A 34 -16.08 -21.12 -55.81
N GLY A 35 -17.27 -21.51 -56.28
CA GLY A 35 -17.51 -21.96 -57.65
C GLY A 35 -17.24 -23.44 -57.93
N GLN A 36 -16.75 -24.23 -56.97
CA GLN A 36 -16.58 -25.68 -57.12
C GLN A 36 -17.79 -26.49 -56.61
N ARG A 37 -18.35 -27.32 -57.52
CA ARG A 37 -19.26 -28.47 -57.38
C ARG A 37 -20.31 -28.48 -56.23
N LYS A 38 -21.59 -28.49 -56.62
CA LYS A 38 -22.80 -29.04 -55.93
C LYS A 38 -22.71 -29.23 -54.40
N LEU A 39 -22.43 -28.18 -53.64
CA LEU A 39 -22.89 -28.10 -52.25
C LEU A 39 -24.40 -27.81 -52.27
N TYR A 40 -25.19 -28.68 -51.64
CA TYR A 40 -26.61 -28.40 -51.44
C TYR A 40 -26.71 -27.14 -50.57
N ALA A 41 -27.34 -26.06 -51.07
CA ALA A 41 -27.45 -24.75 -50.42
C ALA A 41 -27.81 -24.85 -48.92
N PHE A 42 -28.66 -25.82 -48.56
CA PHE A 42 -29.04 -26.15 -47.18
C PHE A 42 -27.86 -26.36 -46.20
N HIS A 43 -26.77 -26.98 -46.64
CA HIS A 43 -25.61 -27.23 -45.77
C HIS A 43 -24.78 -25.95 -45.53
N LEU A 44 -24.77 -25.02 -46.49
CA LEU A 44 -24.09 -23.73 -46.34
C LEU A 44 -24.87 -22.81 -45.38
N ASP A 45 -26.20 -22.80 -45.48
CA ASP A 45 -27.05 -22.02 -44.59
C ASP A 45 -26.91 -22.47 -43.13
N SER A 46 -27.03 -23.78 -42.87
CA SER A 46 -26.84 -24.34 -41.52
C SER A 46 -25.43 -24.10 -40.95
N PHE A 47 -24.43 -23.98 -41.82
CA PHE A 47 -23.07 -23.65 -41.39
C PHE A 47 -22.90 -22.18 -41.05
N ASN A 48 -23.44 -21.29 -41.87
CA ASN A 48 -23.45 -19.86 -41.60
C ASN A 48 -24.24 -19.52 -40.33
N GLU A 49 -25.29 -20.27 -40.00
CA GLU A 49 -25.98 -20.15 -38.70
C GLU A 49 -25.03 -20.45 -37.52
N LYS A 50 -24.23 -21.52 -37.62
CA LYS A 50 -23.24 -21.85 -36.56
C LYS A 50 -22.14 -20.80 -36.46
N TRP A 51 -21.68 -20.28 -37.60
CA TRP A 51 -20.73 -19.17 -37.64
C TRP A 51 -21.30 -17.92 -36.96
N ALA A 52 -22.54 -17.53 -37.28
CA ALA A 52 -23.17 -16.35 -36.69
C ALA A 52 -23.29 -16.47 -35.17
N ILE A 53 -23.78 -17.61 -34.66
CA ILE A 53 -23.89 -17.88 -33.21
C ILE A 53 -22.51 -17.83 -32.55
N TRP A 54 -21.49 -18.42 -33.18
CA TRP A 54 -20.13 -18.38 -32.66
C TRP A 54 -19.58 -16.96 -32.60
N GLN A 55 -19.74 -16.20 -33.67
CA GLN A 55 -19.27 -14.83 -33.78
C GLN A 55 -19.90 -13.97 -32.67
N GLU A 56 -21.20 -14.04 -32.47
CA GLU A 56 -21.91 -13.31 -31.42
C GLU A 56 -21.42 -13.70 -30.02
N ALA A 57 -21.32 -15.00 -29.74
CA ALA A 57 -20.84 -15.51 -28.46
C ALA A 57 -19.39 -15.07 -28.18
N TRP A 58 -18.53 -15.12 -29.20
CA TRP A 58 -17.15 -14.68 -29.11
C TRP A 58 -17.04 -13.18 -28.83
N GLN A 59 -17.79 -12.35 -29.57
CA GLN A 59 -17.82 -10.90 -29.35
C GLN A 59 -18.28 -10.56 -27.93
N HIS A 60 -19.31 -11.22 -27.43
CA HIS A 60 -19.78 -11.04 -26.06
C HIS A 60 -18.72 -11.45 -25.02
N GLN A 61 -18.04 -12.59 -25.23
CA GLN A 61 -16.94 -13.00 -24.36
C GLN A 61 -15.76 -12.03 -24.40
N GLN A 62 -15.41 -11.54 -25.58
CA GLN A 62 -14.34 -10.58 -25.79
C GLN A 62 -14.64 -9.27 -25.06
N ALA A 63 -15.86 -8.76 -25.16
CA ALA A 63 -16.30 -7.57 -24.42
C ALA A 63 -16.17 -7.77 -22.89
N LYS A 64 -16.55 -8.95 -22.39
CA LYS A 64 -16.40 -9.30 -20.97
C LYS A 64 -14.93 -9.38 -20.54
N VAL A 65 -14.06 -9.93 -21.37
CA VAL A 65 -12.61 -9.98 -21.11
C VAL A 65 -12.03 -8.57 -21.05
N GLU A 66 -12.39 -7.70 -21.98
CA GLU A 66 -11.96 -6.30 -22.00
C GLU A 66 -12.45 -5.53 -20.77
N GLU A 67 -13.70 -5.76 -20.34
CA GLU A 67 -14.23 -5.18 -19.12
C GLU A 67 -13.45 -5.65 -17.88
N LEU A 68 -13.18 -6.96 -17.78
CA LEU A 68 -12.40 -7.52 -16.68
C LEU A 68 -10.96 -7.02 -16.66
N GLN A 69 -10.31 -6.91 -17.83
CA GLN A 69 -8.98 -6.32 -17.96
C GLN A 69 -8.97 -4.87 -17.50
N ARG A 70 -9.98 -4.07 -17.90
CA ARG A 70 -10.11 -2.68 -17.45
C ARG A 70 -10.31 -2.59 -15.93
N ARG A 71 -11.16 -3.43 -15.35
CA ARG A 71 -11.37 -3.49 -13.89
C ARG A 71 -10.09 -3.87 -13.15
N ASN A 72 -9.38 -4.90 -13.62
CA ASN A 72 -8.10 -5.31 -13.05
C ASN A 72 -7.04 -4.20 -13.12
N GLN A 73 -7.00 -3.45 -14.22
CA GLN A 73 -6.09 -2.32 -14.36
C GLN A 73 -6.37 -1.25 -13.29
N ILE A 74 -7.64 -0.85 -13.11
CA ILE A 74 -8.04 0.12 -12.08
C ILE A 74 -7.71 -0.40 -10.68
N LEU A 75 -7.98 -1.67 -10.39
CA LEU A 75 -7.64 -2.27 -9.09
C LEU A 75 -6.14 -2.25 -8.84
N ASN A 76 -5.32 -2.57 -9.84
CA ASN A 76 -3.87 -2.51 -9.72
C ASN A 76 -3.37 -1.09 -9.45
N ASP A 77 -3.94 -0.09 -10.12
CA ASP A 77 -3.56 1.31 -9.92
C ASP A 77 -3.97 1.80 -8.52
N ASN A 78 -5.16 1.43 -8.05
CA ASN A 78 -5.62 1.70 -6.68
C ASN A 78 -4.71 1.06 -5.63
N ILE A 79 -4.30 -0.20 -5.83
CA ILE A 79 -3.38 -0.91 -4.92
C ILE A 79 -2.02 -0.21 -4.87
N LYS A 80 -1.49 0.22 -6.02
CA LYS A 80 -0.22 0.97 -6.08
C LYS A 80 -0.33 2.29 -5.33
N GLU A 81 -1.40 3.05 -5.54
CA GLU A 81 -1.61 4.33 -4.85
C GLU A 81 -1.74 4.13 -3.33
N GLN A 82 -2.51 3.13 -2.89
CA GLN A 82 -2.61 2.79 -1.47
C GLN A 82 -1.26 2.34 -0.89
N GLY A 83 -0.49 1.53 -1.63
CA GLY A 83 0.85 1.13 -1.23
C GLY A 83 1.78 2.32 -1.01
N GLN A 84 1.76 3.32 -1.90
CA GLN A 84 2.54 4.55 -1.74
C GLN A 84 2.11 5.36 -0.51
N LYS A 85 0.80 5.47 -0.25
CA LYS A 85 0.29 6.14 0.96
C LYS A 85 0.77 5.45 2.24
N LEU A 86 0.77 4.12 2.27
CA LEU A 86 1.26 3.34 3.42
C LEU A 86 2.76 3.54 3.64
N VAL A 87 3.56 3.57 2.58
CA VAL A 87 5.00 3.86 2.68
C VAL A 87 5.24 5.23 3.31
N TYR A 88 4.57 6.26 2.81
CA TYR A 88 4.68 7.61 3.37
C TYR A 88 4.23 7.67 4.84
N GLN A 89 3.14 7.01 5.20
CA GLN A 89 2.69 6.93 6.58
C GLN A 89 3.73 6.25 7.49
N ASN A 90 4.38 5.19 7.02
CA ASN A 90 5.44 4.52 7.77
C ASN A 90 6.65 5.43 8.01
N GLU A 91 7.11 6.18 7.00
CA GLU A 91 8.22 7.15 7.15
C GLU A 91 7.90 8.21 8.22
N VAL A 92 6.66 8.71 8.24
CA VAL A 92 6.19 9.66 9.26
C VAL A 92 6.18 9.03 10.64
N ILE A 93 5.69 7.79 10.76
CA ILE A 93 5.66 7.05 12.04
C ILE A 93 7.08 6.82 12.57
N GLU A 94 8.02 6.43 11.70
CA GLU A 94 9.43 6.22 12.07
C GLU A 94 10.05 7.51 12.62
N THR A 95 9.87 8.63 11.90
CA THR A 95 10.35 9.95 12.35
C THR A 95 9.75 10.35 13.71
N GLN A 96 8.46 10.09 13.91
CA GLN A 96 7.79 10.37 15.18
C GLN A 96 8.30 9.46 16.32
N ALA A 97 8.55 8.19 16.04
CA ALA A 97 9.09 7.24 17.00
C ALA A 97 10.50 7.64 17.46
N GLU A 98 11.37 8.05 16.55
CA GLU A 98 12.70 8.59 16.87
C GLU A 98 12.62 9.81 17.78
N LYS A 99 11.72 10.75 17.48
CA LYS A 99 11.50 11.93 18.33
C LYS A 99 11.01 11.56 19.73
N LEU A 100 10.11 10.59 19.84
CA LEU A 100 9.62 10.10 21.14
C LEU A 100 10.72 9.42 21.95
N LEU A 101 11.63 8.69 21.31
CA LEU A 101 12.82 8.12 21.97
C LEU A 101 13.72 9.23 22.51
N GLY A 102 14.04 10.25 21.70
CA GLY A 102 14.83 11.39 22.17
C GLY A 102 14.22 12.11 23.36
N LEU A 103 12.91 12.36 23.34
CA LEU A 103 12.18 12.98 24.46
C LEU A 103 12.15 12.10 25.71
N ARG A 104 12.07 10.77 25.54
CA ARG A 104 12.14 9.82 26.65
C ARG A 104 13.51 9.89 27.32
N ASP A 105 14.58 9.94 26.55
CA ASP A 105 15.95 10.00 27.06
C ASP A 105 16.21 11.34 27.76
N GLU A 106 15.79 12.46 27.15
CA GLU A 106 15.87 13.78 27.79
C GLU A 106 15.10 13.84 29.11
N LYS A 107 13.88 13.28 29.15
CA LYS A 107 13.10 13.17 30.39
C LYS A 107 13.83 12.34 31.45
N ALA A 108 14.49 11.26 31.07
CA ALA A 108 15.23 10.41 32.00
C ALA A 108 16.44 11.15 32.60
N GLU A 109 17.18 11.92 31.79
CA GLU A 109 18.29 12.74 32.29
C GLU A 109 17.82 13.87 33.20
N LEU A 110 16.75 14.59 32.81
CA LEU A 110 16.14 15.61 33.67
C LEU A 110 15.67 15.02 35.00
N GLN A 111 15.08 13.82 34.99
CA GLN A 111 14.66 13.15 36.22
C GLN A 111 15.86 12.85 37.13
N LYS A 112 16.97 12.34 36.59
CA LYS A 112 18.20 12.10 37.38
C LYS A 112 18.73 13.39 37.99
N MET A 113 18.75 14.49 37.23
CA MET A 113 19.20 15.79 37.72
C MET A 113 18.32 16.32 38.86
N VAL A 114 16.99 16.17 38.73
CA VAL A 114 16.04 16.55 39.77
C VAL A 114 16.22 15.68 41.03
N ASP A 115 16.39 14.37 40.87
CA ASP A 115 16.59 13.45 41.99
C ASP A 115 17.90 13.76 42.75
N ALA A 116 18.98 14.08 42.02
CA ALA A 116 20.24 14.51 42.61
C ALA A 116 20.10 15.84 43.37
N ALA A 117 19.45 16.84 42.75
CA ALA A 117 19.18 18.14 43.36
C ALA A 117 18.34 18.02 44.65
N LEU A 118 17.34 17.13 44.66
CA LEU A 118 16.51 16.86 45.83
C LEU A 118 17.32 16.24 46.96
N LYS A 119 18.17 15.25 46.64
CA LYS A 119 19.04 14.58 47.61
C LYS A 119 20.01 15.55 48.28
N GLU A 120 20.69 16.38 47.50
CA GLU A 120 21.61 17.41 48.03
C GLU A 120 20.89 18.40 48.96
N THR A 121 19.68 18.82 48.58
CA THR A 121 18.87 19.74 49.40
C THR A 121 18.47 19.11 50.74
N GLN A 122 18.07 17.84 50.71
CA GLN A 122 17.72 17.09 51.92
C GLN A 122 18.92 16.96 52.87
N PHE A 123 20.10 16.60 52.36
CA PHE A 123 21.33 16.53 53.17
C PHE A 123 21.70 17.87 53.80
N ALA A 124 21.64 18.96 53.03
CA ALA A 124 21.99 20.28 53.54
C ALA A 124 21.02 20.79 54.61
N LEU A 125 19.73 20.47 54.49
CA LEU A 125 18.70 20.88 55.45
C LEU A 125 18.66 20.00 56.70
N GLN A 126 19.25 18.79 56.68
CA GLN A 126 19.32 17.90 57.84
C GLN A 126 20.09 18.53 59.02
N TYR A 127 20.99 19.48 58.77
CA TYR A 127 21.75 20.19 59.82
C TYR A 127 21.02 21.43 60.38
N VAL A 128 19.85 21.78 59.82
CA VAL A 128 18.99 22.86 60.31
C VAL A 128 17.92 22.25 61.24
N GLU A 129 18.37 21.48 62.22
CA GLU A 129 17.51 21.02 63.32
C GLU A 129 17.28 22.16 64.32
N ASP A 130 16.23 22.01 65.15
CA ASP A 130 15.53 23.11 65.87
C ASP A 130 16.44 24.04 66.68
N ASP A 131 17.58 23.57 67.21
CA ASP A 131 18.52 24.36 68.04
C ASP A 131 19.41 25.33 67.24
N MET A 132 19.55 25.16 65.92
CA MET A 132 20.40 26.01 65.06
C MET A 132 19.61 27.10 64.31
N ARG A 133 18.27 27.09 64.36
CA ARG A 133 17.41 28.08 63.66
C ARG A 133 17.64 29.52 64.11
N GLY A 134 18.13 29.75 65.33
CA GLY A 134 18.46 31.08 65.83
C GLY A 134 19.81 31.63 65.31
N ASN A 135 20.69 30.77 64.78
CA ASN A 135 22.01 31.17 64.33
C ASN A 135 21.98 31.59 62.85
N HIS A 136 21.79 32.90 62.64
CA HIS A 136 21.63 33.50 61.33
C HIS A 136 22.86 33.32 60.41
N GLU A 137 24.06 33.26 60.97
CA GLU A 137 25.31 33.11 60.21
C GLU A 137 25.52 31.66 59.75
N PHE A 138 25.17 30.70 60.61
CA PHE A 138 25.12 29.28 60.26
C PHE A 138 24.08 29.00 59.18
N LEU A 139 22.87 29.54 59.32
CA LEU A 139 21.80 29.42 58.31
C LEU A 139 22.22 29.99 56.95
N LYS A 140 22.87 31.16 56.91
CA LYS A 140 23.39 31.74 55.66
C LYS A 140 24.44 30.84 55.01
N MET A 141 25.37 30.30 55.78
CA MET A 141 26.41 29.38 55.26
C MET A 141 25.83 28.07 54.75
N ALA A 142 24.85 27.50 55.47
CA ALA A 142 24.11 26.33 55.03
C ALA A 142 23.41 26.63 53.68
N MET A 143 22.62 27.70 53.59
CA MET A 143 21.92 28.11 52.36
C MET A 143 22.86 28.32 51.17
N ILE A 144 24.00 29.00 51.36
CA ILE A 144 24.98 29.23 50.29
C ILE A 144 25.56 27.90 49.78
N ARG A 145 25.85 26.95 50.67
CA ARG A 145 26.29 25.61 50.28
C ARG A 145 25.21 24.87 49.52
N THR A 146 23.96 24.89 50.00
CA THR A 146 22.84 24.23 49.33
C THR A 146 22.63 24.77 47.93
N PHE A 147 22.64 26.10 47.75
CA PHE A 147 22.46 26.72 46.44
C PHE A 147 23.60 26.39 45.47
N LYS A 148 24.85 26.32 45.94
CA LYS A 148 25.98 25.88 45.10
C LYS A 148 25.86 24.42 44.68
N ALA A 149 25.50 23.53 45.60
CA ALA A 149 25.29 22.11 45.29
C ALA A 149 24.12 21.89 44.33
N LEU A 150 23.02 22.63 44.53
CA LEU A 150 21.86 22.66 43.63
C LEU A 150 22.24 23.15 42.22
N GLU A 151 23.02 24.22 42.13
CA GLU A 151 23.48 24.75 40.84
C GLU A 151 24.30 23.70 40.07
N GLN A 152 25.19 22.96 40.74
CA GLN A 152 25.98 21.89 40.11
C GLN A 152 25.12 20.70 39.68
N ALA A 153 24.22 20.22 40.55
CA ALA A 153 23.32 19.12 40.25
C ALA A 153 22.38 19.43 39.07
N LEU A 154 21.89 20.67 38.97
CA LEU A 154 21.03 21.14 37.88
C LEU A 154 21.78 21.49 36.59
N LYS A 155 23.12 21.61 36.61
CA LYS A 155 23.95 21.69 35.41
C LYS A 155 24.41 20.33 34.90
N GLY A 156 24.25 19.28 35.71
CA GLY A 156 24.74 17.92 35.41
C GLY A 156 26.25 17.74 35.60
N GLU A 157 26.91 18.59 36.39
CA GLU A 157 28.37 18.56 36.62
C GLU A 157 28.79 17.67 37.83
N GLY A 158 28.03 16.60 38.12
CA GLY A 158 28.20 15.75 39.30
C GLY A 158 28.85 14.39 39.03
#